data_AF-A0A7V8XQ63-F1
#
_entry.id   AF-A0A7V8XQ63-F1
#
_cell.length_a   1.000
_cell.length_b   1.000
_cell.length_c   1.000
_cell.angle_alpha   90.00
_cell.angle_beta   90.00
_cell.angle_gamma   90.00
#
_symmetry.space_group_name_H-M   'P 1'
#
loop_
_entity.id
_entity.type
_entity.pdbx_description
1 polymer ?
#
loop_
_entity_poly.entity_id
_entity_poly.type
_entity_poly.pdbx_seq_one_letter_code
_entity_poly.pdbx_strand_id
1 'polypeptide(L)' 'MRRLHQSQVLSYLKTIDRRLGLILNFGTRLLKDGIKRVIL' A
#
# COMPACT_ATOMS: atom_id res chain seq x y z
N MET A 1 -6.04 1.10 -8.11
CA MET A 1 -5.01 1.82 -7.32
C MET A 1 -4.11 2.63 -8.25
N ARG A 2 -4.05 3.95 -8.06
CA ARG A 2 -3.14 4.85 -8.80
C ARG A 2 -1.69 4.72 -8.29
N ARG A 3 -0.70 5.05 -9.14
CA ARG A 3 0.73 5.06 -8.78
C ARG A 3 1.05 5.94 -7.56
N LEU A 4 0.29 7.03 -7.35
CA LEU A 4 0.44 7.95 -6.22
C LEU A 4 0.39 7.24 -4.85
N HIS A 5 -0.55 6.30 -4.65
CA HIS A 5 -0.71 5.63 -3.36
C HIS A 5 0.50 4.79 -2.98
N GLN A 6 1.18 4.18 -3.97
CA GLN A 6 2.42 3.42 -3.72
C GLN A 6 3.56 4.35 -3.33
N SER A 7 3.72 5.48 -4.03
CA SER A 7 4.74 6.47 -3.70
C SER A 7 4.54 7.07 -2.30
N GLN A 8 3.30 7.39 -1.91
CA GLN A 8 2.99 7.87 -0.56
C GLN A 8 3.35 6.84 0.51
N VAL A 9 2.98 5.57 0.31
CA VAL A 9 3.30 4.49 1.25
C VAL A 9 4.81 4.31 1.38
N LEU A 10 5.56 4.32 0.27
CA LEU A 10 7.03 4.26 0.31
C LEU A 10 7.62 5.43 1.09
N SER A 11 7.11 6.65 0.92
CA SER A 11 7.54 7.81 1.72
C SER A 11 7.29 7.58 3.21
N TYR A 12 6.08 7.14 3.58
CA TYR A 12 5.77 6.86 4.98
C TYR A 12 6.67 5.76 5.55
N LEU A 13 6.85 4.65 4.84
CA LEU A 13 7.70 3.53 5.25
C LEU A 13 9.14 3.97 5.56
N LYS A 14 9.70 4.88 4.75
CA LYS A 14 11.02 5.51 5.03
C LYS A 14 10.98 6.35 6.30
N THR A 15 9.97 7.19 6.46
CA THR A 15 9.85 8.12 7.59
C THR A 15 9.64 7.40 8.92
N ILE A 16 8.92 6.28 8.93
CA ILE A 16 8.59 5.54 10.16
C ILE A 16 9.51 4.34 10.43
N ASP A 17 10.58 4.17 9.63
CA ASP A 17 11.51 3.05 9.69
C ASP A 17 10.81 1.66 9.69
N ARG A 18 9.92 1.46 8.72
CA ARG A 18 9.22 0.18 8.51
C ARG A 18 9.45 -0.31 7.08
N ARG A 19 9.55 -1.63 6.92
CA ARG A 19 9.84 -2.26 5.62
C ARG A 19 8.60 -2.77 4.87
N LEU A 20 7.44 -2.79 5.52
CA LEU A 20 6.22 -3.41 5.00
C LEU A 20 5.02 -2.48 5.15
N GLY A 21 4.35 -2.21 4.02
CA GLY A 21 3.08 -1.49 3.97
C GLY A 21 2.02 -2.30 3.22
N LEU A 22 0.76 -2.05 3.57
CA LEU A 22 -0.40 -2.59 2.87
C LEU A 22 -1.23 -1.43 2.31
N ILE A 23 -1.63 -1.55 1.06
CA ILE A 23 -2.61 -0.68 0.44
C ILE A 23 -3.90 -1.47 0.31
N LEU A 24 -5.03 -0.84 0.65
CA LEU A 24 -6.36 -1.42 0.54
C LEU A 24 -7.15 -0.75 -0.57
N ASN A 25 -7.80 -1.54 -1.40
CA ASN A 25 -8.74 -1.10 -2.42
C ASN A 25 -10.14 -1.64 -2.11
N PHE A 26 -11.00 -0.75 -1.63
CA PHE A 26 -12.39 -1.07 -1.28
C PHE A 26 -13.33 -1.19 -2.50
N GLY A 27 -12.85 -0.90 -3.71
CA GLY A 27 -13.63 -1.05 -4.95
C GLY A 27 -13.63 -2.48 -5.52
N THR A 28 -13.40 -3.51 -4.70
CA THR A 28 -13.34 -4.92 -5.14
C THR A 28 -14.30 -5.77 -4.32
N ARG A 29 -14.78 -6.88 -4.91
CA ARG A 29 -15.79 -7.75 -4.29
C ARG A 29 -15.25 -8.50 -3.07
N LEU A 30 -13.98 -8.90 -3.10
CA LEU A 30 -13.31 -9.59 -1.99
C LEU A 30 -12.11 -8.78 -1.53
N LEU A 31 -11.93 -8.67 -0.21
CA LEU A 31 -10.82 -7.91 0.39
C LEU A 31 -9.45 -8.39 -0.11
N LYS A 32 -9.27 -9.70 -0.27
CA LYS A 32 -8.02 -10.29 -0.77
C LYS A 32 -7.62 -9.78 -2.16
N ASP A 33 -8.60 -9.43 -2.99
CA ASP A 33 -8.36 -8.90 -4.35
C ASP A 33 -8.04 -7.39 -4.31
N GLY A 34 -8.35 -6.74 -3.19
CA GLY A 34 -8.08 -5.32 -2.94
C GLY A 34 -6.82 -5.03 -2.15
N ILE A 35 -6.14 -6.04 -1.57
CA ILE A 35 -4.91 -5.85 -0.80
C ILE A 35 -3.69 -5.84 -1.73
N LYS A 36 -2.83 -4.82 -1.58
CA LYS A 36 -1.53 -4.78 -2.24
C LYS A 36 -0.41 -4.59 -1.22
N ARG A 37 0.58 -5.47 -1.28
CA ARG A 37 1.81 -5.40 -0.48
C ARG A 37 2.81 -4.43 -1.11
N VAL A 38 3.41 -3.57 -0.29
CA VAL A 38 4.50 -2.66 -0.66
C VAL A 38 5.66 -2.92 0.28
N ILE A 39 6.85 -3.06 -0.29
CA ILE A 39 8.09 -3.32 0.45
C ILE A 39 9.05 -2.18 0.13
N LEU A 40 9.76 -1.69 1.15
CA LEU A 40 10.78 -0.64 1.00
C LEU A 40 11.97 -1.12 0.18
#